data_AF-A0A8C4LNC9-F1
#
_entry.id   AF-A0A8C4LNC9-F1
#
_cell.length_a   1.000
_cell.length_b   1.000
_cell.length_c   1.000
_cell.angle_alpha   90.00
_cell.angle_beta   90.00
_cell.angle_gamma   90.00
#
_symmetry.space_group_name_H-M   'P 1'
#
loop_
_entity.id
_entity.type
_entity.pdbx_description
1 polymer ?
#
loop_
_entity_poly.entity_id
_entity_poly.type
_entity_poly.pdbx_seq_one_letter_code
_entity_poly.pdbx_strand_id
1 'polypeptide(L)'
;MQGTHGGGVGPGLSPVDRRTLLVCSFILAAALGQMNFTGDQVLRVLAKNEKELSLLKELEGLKPQKVDFWRGPARPSLPVDMRVPFSELTDVKAYLGSHGLAYSIMIKDVQVLLDEEREAMAKSRRLERSTNSFSYSSYHTLEEIYSWIDNFVTEHSDIVSKIRIGHSFENRSILVLKAPRSMDHTGHWTSSSQRRQFSTGGSQRGAIWIDTGIHSREWITHATGIWTAKKIVSEYGKDRSLTNILNAMDIFMEIVTNPDGFAFTHSMNRLWRKNKSTRPGSFCIGVDLNRNWKSGFGGNGSNNNPCSETYRGPSPQSEPEVAAIVDFITAHGNIKALISIHSYSQMLMYPYGHSLEPVSNQKELMWPAGSPWTGPMTTVSSTPSASNSGILGTMASCCRPRRSS
;
A
#
# COMPACT_ATOMS: atom_id res chain seq x y z
N MET A 1 -45.87 29.61 56.66
CA MET A 1 -45.85 30.57 55.53
C MET A 1 -44.95 29.98 54.45
N GLN A 2 -45.60 29.45 53.41
CA GLN A 2 -44.98 28.80 52.25
C GLN A 2 -44.37 29.86 51.31
N GLY A 3 -43.32 29.44 50.59
CA GLY A 3 -42.44 30.31 49.82
C GLY A 3 -42.98 30.83 48.50
N THR A 4 -42.19 31.71 47.89
CA THR A 4 -42.31 32.14 46.50
C THR A 4 -40.93 32.26 45.89
N HIS A 5 -40.75 31.53 44.79
CA HIS A 5 -39.64 31.58 43.85
C HIS A 5 -39.55 32.94 43.13
N GLY A 6 -38.34 33.44 42.92
CA GLY A 6 -38.02 34.48 41.95
C GLY A 6 -36.93 33.96 41.01
N GLY A 7 -37.31 33.59 39.79
CA GLY A 7 -36.44 33.03 38.77
C GLY A 7 -35.55 34.09 38.10
N GLY A 8 -34.25 33.84 38.05
CA GLY A 8 -33.29 34.55 37.20
C GLY A 8 -33.28 33.93 35.80
N VAL A 9 -33.60 34.75 34.80
CA VAL A 9 -33.58 34.41 33.37
C VAL A 9 -32.11 34.34 32.92
N GLY A 10 -31.64 33.17 32.50
CA GLY A 10 -30.36 33.02 31.81
C GLY A 10 -30.42 33.62 30.39
N PRO A 11 -29.29 34.03 29.78
CA PRO A 11 -29.31 34.62 28.46
C PRO A 11 -29.76 33.57 27.43
N GLY A 12 -30.87 33.85 26.76
CA GLY A 12 -31.36 33.05 25.66
C GLY A 12 -30.36 33.02 24.51
N LEU A 13 -30.05 31.83 24.02
CA LEU A 13 -29.34 31.63 22.76
C LEU A 13 -30.11 32.34 21.64
N SER A 14 -29.44 33.23 20.92
CA SER A 14 -30.02 33.91 19.76
C SER A 14 -30.41 32.89 18.69
N PRO A 15 -31.49 33.13 17.93
CA PRO A 15 -31.84 32.24 16.82
C PRO A 15 -30.75 32.36 15.75
N VAL A 16 -30.07 31.24 15.49
CA VAL A 16 -29.07 31.15 14.42
C VAL A 16 -29.76 31.49 13.10
N ASP A 17 -29.29 32.54 12.43
CA ASP A 17 -29.83 33.03 11.17
C ASP A 17 -29.91 31.89 10.14
N ARG A 18 -31.03 31.79 9.41
CA ARG A 18 -31.32 30.75 8.41
C ARG A 18 -30.25 30.74 7.30
N ARG A 19 -29.61 31.90 7.04
CA ARG A 19 -28.44 32.01 6.16
C ARG A 19 -27.18 31.37 6.76
N THR A 20 -26.95 31.53 8.06
CA THR A 20 -25.84 30.87 8.77
C THR A 20 -26.04 29.36 8.85
N LEU A 21 -27.26 28.89 9.08
CA LEU A 21 -27.61 27.47 9.01
C LEU A 21 -27.40 26.88 7.61
N LEU A 22 -27.78 27.60 6.55
CA LEU A 22 -27.55 27.18 5.16
C LEU A 22 -26.05 27.16 4.82
N VAL A 23 -25.29 28.19 5.21
CA VAL A 23 -23.83 28.25 4.98
C VAL A 23 -23.11 27.16 5.78
N CYS A 24 -23.48 26.92 7.04
CA CYS A 24 -22.93 25.80 7.82
C CYS A 24 -23.31 24.44 7.23
N SER A 25 -24.52 24.30 6.67
CA SER A 25 -24.95 23.06 5.99
C SER A 25 -24.22 22.84 4.67
N PHE A 26 -23.94 23.89 3.90
CA PHE A 26 -23.14 23.83 2.68
C PHE A 26 -21.65 23.56 2.99
N ILE A 27 -21.10 24.15 4.06
CA ILE A 27 -19.73 23.87 4.52
C ILE A 27 -19.63 22.43 5.05
N LEU A 28 -20.63 21.93 5.79
CA LEU A 28 -20.68 20.52 6.19
C LEU A 28 -20.79 19.58 4.97
N ALA A 29 -21.64 19.90 4.00
CA ALA A 29 -21.81 19.07 2.80
C ALA A 29 -20.54 19.03 1.94
N ALA A 30 -19.82 20.15 1.81
CA ALA A 30 -18.54 20.21 1.12
C ALA A 30 -17.41 19.48 1.90
N ALA A 31 -17.50 19.43 3.23
CA ALA A 31 -16.56 18.69 4.07
C ALA A 31 -16.82 17.16 4.15
N LEU A 32 -17.96 16.69 3.62
CA LEU A 32 -18.41 15.28 3.71
C LEU A 32 -18.43 14.54 2.35
N GLY A 33 -18.12 15.21 1.25
CA GLY A 33 -18.10 14.58 -0.07
C GLY A 33 -16.78 13.85 -0.34
N GLN A 34 -16.84 12.54 -0.62
CA GLN A 34 -15.72 11.83 -1.24
C GLN A 34 -15.33 12.51 -2.56
N MET A 35 -14.04 12.54 -2.87
CA MET A 35 -13.52 13.07 -4.12
C MET A 35 -14.17 12.35 -5.30
N ASN A 36 -14.67 13.14 -6.25
CA ASN A 36 -15.33 12.65 -7.45
C ASN A 36 -14.32 12.54 -8.61
N PHE A 37 -14.41 11.45 -9.35
CA PHE A 37 -13.59 11.14 -10.53
C PHE A 37 -14.43 10.98 -11.80
N THR A 38 -15.68 11.49 -11.82
CA THR A 38 -16.57 11.37 -12.99
C THR A 38 -15.89 11.91 -14.24
N GLY A 39 -15.78 11.06 -15.26
CA GLY A 39 -15.19 11.40 -16.54
C GLY A 39 -13.66 11.38 -16.56
N ASP A 40 -12.98 11.18 -15.43
CA ASP A 40 -11.53 10.98 -15.43
C ASP A 40 -11.16 9.75 -16.26
N GLN A 41 -10.08 9.86 -17.03
CA GLN A 41 -9.59 8.76 -17.87
C GLN A 41 -8.21 8.31 -17.44
N VAL A 42 -7.93 7.01 -17.60
CA VAL A 42 -6.55 6.51 -17.54
C VAL A 42 -6.05 6.31 -18.96
N LEU A 43 -5.03 7.07 -19.32
CA LEU A 43 -4.35 6.99 -20.61
C LEU A 43 -3.06 6.18 -20.47
N ARG A 44 -2.79 5.35 -21.47
CA ARG A 44 -1.52 4.64 -21.64
C ARG A 44 -0.74 5.22 -22.81
N VAL A 45 0.52 5.57 -22.57
CA VAL A 45 1.46 6.06 -23.56
C VAL A 45 2.68 5.13 -23.62
N LEU A 46 3.19 4.90 -24.83
CA LEU A 46 4.44 4.16 -25.05
C LEU A 46 5.46 5.11 -25.69
N ALA A 47 6.31 5.71 -24.86
CA ALA A 47 7.40 6.56 -25.34
C ALA A 47 8.43 5.70 -26.11
N LYS A 48 8.72 6.05 -27.35
CA LYS A 48 9.61 5.26 -28.23
C LYS A 48 11.10 5.50 -27.95
N ASN A 49 11.43 6.66 -27.36
CA ASN A 49 12.80 7.12 -27.15
C ASN A 49 12.87 8.05 -25.92
N GLU A 50 14.09 8.42 -25.51
CA GLU A 50 14.34 9.27 -24.34
C GLU A 50 13.78 10.69 -24.48
N LYS A 51 13.64 11.20 -25.72
CA LYS A 51 13.04 12.51 -25.97
C LYS A 51 11.55 12.49 -25.64
N GLU A 52 10.83 11.50 -26.15
CA GLU A 52 9.41 11.28 -25.83
C GLU A 52 9.19 11.00 -24.33
N LEU A 53 10.10 10.25 -23.70
CA LEU A 53 10.02 9.96 -22.27
C LEU A 53 10.20 11.23 -21.42
N SER A 54 11.10 12.13 -21.84
CA SER A 54 11.33 13.41 -21.16
C SER A 54 10.09 14.30 -21.20
N LEU A 55 9.37 14.34 -22.33
CA LEU A 55 8.09 15.07 -22.43
C LEU A 55 7.04 14.55 -21.43
N LEU A 56 6.95 13.23 -21.24
CA LEU A 56 6.05 12.66 -20.24
C LEU A 56 6.49 12.99 -18.81
N LYS A 57 7.80 13.10 -18.54
CA LYS A 57 8.33 13.56 -17.24
C LYS A 57 7.98 15.02 -16.97
N GLU A 58 7.96 15.87 -17.99
CA GLU A 58 7.56 17.28 -17.86
C GLU A 58 6.12 17.44 -17.38
N LEU A 59 5.21 16.54 -17.79
CA LEU A 59 3.81 16.54 -17.31
C LEU A 59 3.70 16.38 -15.78
N GLU A 60 4.65 15.70 -15.13
CA GLU A 60 4.71 15.58 -13.66
C GLU A 60 5.04 16.92 -13.00
N GLY A 61 5.80 17.78 -13.69
CA GLY A 61 6.28 19.07 -13.20
C GLY A 61 5.28 20.22 -13.37
N LEU A 62 4.22 20.04 -14.16
CA LEU A 62 3.22 21.09 -14.40
C LEU A 62 2.44 21.42 -13.12
N LYS A 63 2.22 22.71 -12.86
CA LYS A 63 1.47 23.21 -11.70
C LYS A 63 0.24 24.01 -12.14
N PRO A 64 -0.96 23.77 -11.56
CA PRO A 64 -1.28 22.65 -10.67
C PRO A 64 -1.05 21.29 -11.36
N GLN A 65 -0.84 20.24 -10.57
CA GLN A 65 -0.54 18.91 -11.10
C GLN A 65 -1.69 18.45 -12.01
N LYS A 66 -1.39 18.28 -13.30
CA LYS A 66 -2.39 17.96 -14.33
C LYS A 66 -2.67 16.46 -14.45
N VAL A 67 -1.77 15.60 -13.96
CA VAL A 67 -1.86 14.15 -14.11
C VAL A 67 -1.42 13.41 -12.85
N ASP A 68 -2.03 12.26 -12.59
CA ASP A 68 -1.63 11.31 -11.55
C ASP A 68 -1.05 10.06 -12.23
N PHE A 69 0.27 9.88 -12.13
CA PHE A 69 0.93 8.72 -12.70
C PHE A 69 0.66 7.48 -11.86
N TRP A 70 -0.04 6.53 -12.46
CA TRP A 70 -0.22 5.19 -11.90
C TRP A 70 0.99 4.30 -12.21
N ARG A 71 1.58 4.50 -13.39
CA ARG A 71 2.88 3.95 -13.79
C ARG A 71 3.68 5.05 -14.46
N GLY A 72 4.70 5.55 -13.75
CA GLY A 72 5.49 6.69 -14.20
C GLY A 72 6.44 6.39 -15.37
N PRO A 73 6.96 7.44 -16.04
CA PRO A 73 7.91 7.33 -17.15
C PRO A 73 9.29 6.82 -16.68
N ALA A 74 9.53 5.51 -16.82
CA ALA A 74 10.76 4.86 -16.40
C ALA A 74 11.83 4.78 -17.50
N ARG A 75 11.51 4.14 -18.63
CA ARG A 75 12.40 3.98 -19.80
C ARG A 75 11.58 3.82 -21.09
N PRO A 76 12.18 4.03 -22.28
CA PRO A 76 11.48 3.85 -23.54
C PRO A 76 10.87 2.45 -23.69
N SER A 77 9.77 2.37 -24.42
CA SER A 77 8.95 1.17 -24.69
C SER A 77 8.27 0.53 -23.49
N LEU A 78 8.48 1.02 -22.26
CA LEU A 78 7.63 0.65 -21.14
C LEU A 78 6.35 1.50 -21.13
N PRO A 79 5.19 0.90 -20.79
CA PRO A 79 3.95 1.64 -20.59
C PRO A 79 4.09 2.72 -19.52
N VAL A 80 3.55 3.90 -19.84
CA VAL A 80 3.28 4.98 -18.90
C VAL A 80 1.77 5.09 -18.76
N ASP A 81 1.26 4.88 -17.55
CA ASP A 81 -0.17 4.90 -17.26
C ASP A 81 -0.46 6.10 -16.37
N MET A 82 -1.33 7.00 -16.82
CA MET A 82 -1.67 8.23 -16.11
C MET A 82 -3.17 8.46 -16.05
N ARG A 83 -3.69 8.72 -14.86
CA ARG A 83 -5.01 9.30 -14.70
C ARG A 83 -4.93 10.78 -15.09
N VAL A 84 -5.87 11.19 -15.92
CA VAL A 84 -6.07 12.57 -16.33
C VAL A 84 -7.44 13.01 -15.83
N PRO A 85 -7.52 14.04 -14.96
CA PRO A 85 -8.78 14.62 -14.53
C PRO A 85 -9.65 15.05 -15.70
N PHE A 86 -10.98 14.92 -15.60
CA PHE A 86 -11.89 15.31 -16.69
C PHE A 86 -11.64 16.73 -17.21
N SER A 87 -11.41 17.68 -16.30
CA SER A 87 -11.12 19.09 -16.63
C SER A 87 -9.82 19.29 -17.43
N GLU A 88 -8.86 18.37 -17.33
CA GLU A 88 -7.55 18.45 -17.99
C GLU A 88 -7.47 17.57 -19.25
N LEU A 89 -8.50 16.78 -19.56
CA LEU A 89 -8.44 15.80 -20.67
C LEU A 89 -8.17 16.45 -22.02
N THR A 90 -8.83 17.56 -22.32
CA THR A 90 -8.67 18.26 -23.60
C THR A 90 -7.22 18.74 -23.77
N ASP A 91 -6.69 19.41 -22.76
CA ASP A 91 -5.34 19.97 -22.74
C ASP A 91 -4.28 18.87 -22.85
N VAL A 92 -4.39 17.81 -22.04
CA VAL A 92 -3.42 16.71 -22.03
C VAL A 92 -3.46 15.94 -23.34
N LYS A 93 -4.64 15.66 -23.90
CA LYS A 93 -4.75 14.99 -25.21
C LYS A 93 -4.18 15.85 -26.34
N ALA A 94 -4.42 17.15 -26.31
CA ALA A 94 -3.83 18.09 -27.27
C ALA A 94 -2.31 18.15 -27.14
N TYR A 95 -1.76 18.19 -25.91
CA TYR A 95 -0.32 18.13 -25.65
C TYR A 95 0.31 16.84 -26.20
N LEU A 96 -0.31 15.68 -25.94
CA LEU A 96 0.17 14.40 -26.46
C LEU A 96 0.15 14.40 -28.00
N GLY A 97 -0.95 14.88 -28.60
CA GLY A 97 -1.11 14.97 -30.05
C GLY A 97 -0.08 15.88 -30.73
N SER A 98 0.15 17.08 -30.19
CA SER A 98 1.09 18.06 -30.76
C SER A 98 2.55 17.60 -30.71
N HIS A 99 2.89 16.73 -29.77
CA HIS A 99 4.22 16.11 -29.64
C HIS A 99 4.34 14.74 -30.31
N GLY A 100 3.30 14.28 -31.02
CA GLY A 100 3.30 12.98 -31.69
C GLY A 100 3.29 11.76 -30.74
N LEU A 101 2.89 11.95 -29.49
CA LEU A 101 2.78 10.90 -28.49
C LEU A 101 1.45 10.15 -28.67
N ALA A 102 1.51 8.96 -29.25
CA ALA A 102 0.36 8.09 -29.37
C ALA A 102 -0.08 7.58 -27.99
N TYR A 103 -1.40 7.57 -27.74
CA TYR A 103 -1.99 7.09 -26.50
C TYR A 103 -3.19 6.18 -26.76
N SER A 104 -3.49 5.31 -25.80
CA SER A 104 -4.72 4.53 -25.74
C SER A 104 -5.47 4.81 -24.43
N ILE A 105 -6.80 4.85 -24.48
CA ILE A 105 -7.63 4.98 -23.29
C ILE A 105 -7.79 3.60 -22.65
N MET A 106 -7.21 3.40 -21.46
CA MET A 106 -7.36 2.16 -20.69
C MET A 106 -8.65 2.12 -19.89
N ILE A 107 -8.98 3.22 -19.22
CA ILE A 107 -10.19 3.37 -18.41
C ILE A 107 -10.90 4.61 -18.91
N LYS A 108 -12.15 4.45 -19.35
CA LYS A 108 -12.95 5.52 -19.96
C LYS A 108 -13.56 6.47 -18.94
N ASP A 109 -13.89 5.95 -17.77
CA ASP A 109 -14.40 6.70 -16.63
C ASP A 109 -13.99 5.97 -15.36
N VAL A 110 -13.13 6.60 -14.56
CA VAL A 110 -12.66 6.02 -13.29
C VAL A 110 -13.79 5.90 -12.28
N GLN A 111 -14.77 6.81 -12.29
CA GLN A 111 -15.86 6.82 -11.32
C GLN A 111 -16.74 5.59 -11.41
N VAL A 112 -16.96 5.07 -12.63
CA VAL A 112 -17.74 3.83 -12.85
C VAL A 112 -17.13 2.65 -12.07
N LEU A 113 -15.81 2.48 -12.13
CA LEU A 113 -15.12 1.41 -11.40
C LEU A 113 -15.20 1.60 -9.87
N LEU A 114 -15.16 2.86 -9.41
CA LEU A 114 -15.28 3.16 -7.98
C LEU A 114 -16.72 2.96 -7.47
N ASP A 115 -17.73 3.21 -8.32
CA ASP A 115 -19.13 2.96 -8.00
C ASP A 115 -19.37 1.45 -7.84
N GLU A 116 -18.88 0.64 -8.78
CA GLU A 116 -18.94 -0.83 -8.73
C GLU A 116 -18.24 -1.39 -7.48
N GLU A 117 -17.04 -0.87 -7.16
CA GLU A 117 -16.29 -1.26 -5.96
C GLU A 117 -17.09 -0.96 -4.68
N ARG A 118 -17.66 0.25 -4.56
CA ARG A 118 -18.44 0.67 -3.39
C ARG A 118 -19.73 -0.14 -3.24
N GLU A 119 -20.41 -0.43 -4.34
CA GLU A 119 -21.61 -1.26 -4.33
C GLU A 119 -21.29 -2.69 -3.86
N ALA A 120 -20.21 -3.28 -4.39
CA ALA A 120 -19.75 -4.61 -3.99
C ALA A 120 -19.38 -4.67 -2.49
N MET A 121 -18.64 -3.67 -1.99
CA MET A 121 -18.32 -3.54 -0.57
C MET A 121 -19.57 -3.40 0.30
N ALA A 122 -20.52 -2.54 -0.10
CA ALA A 122 -21.77 -2.33 0.64
C ALA A 122 -22.61 -3.61 0.72
N LYS A 123 -22.67 -4.38 -0.38
CA LYS A 123 -23.32 -5.69 -0.43
C LYS A 123 -22.65 -6.70 0.50
N SER A 124 -21.31 -6.77 0.48
CA SER A 124 -20.55 -7.67 1.35
C SER A 124 -20.82 -7.39 2.83
N ARG A 125 -20.71 -6.13 3.27
CA ARG A 125 -20.98 -5.74 4.68
C ARG A 125 -22.37 -6.09 5.16
N ARG A 126 -23.39 -5.97 4.29
CA ARG A 126 -24.77 -6.38 4.64
C ARG A 126 -24.85 -7.88 4.88
N LEU A 127 -24.16 -8.68 4.08
CA LEU A 127 -24.12 -10.13 4.23
C LEU A 127 -23.38 -10.54 5.52
N GLU A 128 -22.20 -9.98 5.78
CA GLU A 128 -21.40 -10.32 6.98
C GLU A 128 -22.16 -10.07 8.28
N ARG A 129 -22.90 -8.97 8.37
CA ARG A 129 -23.76 -8.67 9.54
C ARG A 129 -24.87 -9.70 9.74
N SER A 130 -25.29 -10.40 8.69
CA SER A 130 -26.34 -11.42 8.75
C SER A 130 -25.80 -12.82 9.06
N THR A 131 -24.55 -13.11 8.67
CA THR A 131 -23.93 -14.45 8.80
C THR A 131 -22.88 -14.54 9.91
N ASN A 132 -22.46 -13.41 10.50
CA ASN A 132 -21.33 -13.30 11.44
C ASN A 132 -20.02 -13.90 10.90
N SER A 133 -19.80 -13.83 9.58
CA SER A 133 -18.61 -14.39 8.91
C SER A 133 -17.85 -13.32 8.14
N PHE A 134 -16.54 -13.24 8.32
CA PHE A 134 -15.67 -12.34 7.55
C PHE A 134 -15.52 -12.81 6.08
N SER A 135 -15.72 -11.90 5.13
CA SER A 135 -15.60 -12.14 3.70
C SER A 135 -14.19 -11.85 3.20
N TYR A 136 -13.49 -12.88 2.75
CA TYR A 136 -12.15 -12.74 2.16
C TYR A 136 -12.17 -12.33 0.69
N SER A 137 -13.36 -12.16 0.09
CA SER A 137 -13.54 -11.77 -1.32
C SER A 137 -14.03 -10.33 -1.49
N SER A 138 -13.96 -9.51 -0.43
CA SER A 138 -14.28 -8.08 -0.45
C SER A 138 -13.18 -7.23 0.18
N TYR A 139 -13.17 -5.94 -0.16
CA TYR A 139 -12.36 -4.94 0.55
C TYR A 139 -13.05 -4.50 1.84
N HIS A 140 -12.23 -4.09 2.81
CA HIS A 140 -12.61 -3.78 4.19
C HIS A 140 -12.04 -2.44 4.63
N THR A 141 -12.73 -1.71 5.51
CA THR A 141 -12.13 -0.51 6.13
C THR A 141 -11.02 -0.87 7.09
N LEU A 142 -10.26 0.15 7.52
CA LEU A 142 -9.25 0.00 8.55
C LEU A 142 -9.81 -0.62 9.84
N GLU A 143 -10.98 -0.17 10.28
CA GLU A 143 -11.65 -0.65 11.49
C GLU A 143 -12.09 -2.11 11.37
N GLU A 144 -12.59 -2.49 10.19
CA GLU A 144 -12.97 -3.88 9.87
C GLU A 144 -11.73 -4.79 9.90
N ILE A 145 -10.60 -4.35 9.33
CA ILE A 145 -9.33 -5.07 9.37
C ILE A 145 -8.78 -5.18 10.80
N TYR A 146 -8.83 -4.11 11.60
CA TYR A 146 -8.32 -4.12 12.97
C TYR A 146 -9.17 -5.02 13.87
N SER A 147 -10.49 -5.00 13.71
CA SER A 147 -11.41 -5.92 14.38
C SER A 147 -11.16 -7.37 13.97
N TRP A 148 -10.89 -7.60 12.67
CA TRP A 148 -10.50 -8.92 12.18
C TRP A 148 -9.19 -9.40 12.81
N ILE A 149 -8.16 -8.53 12.91
CA ILE A 149 -6.89 -8.85 13.57
C ILE A 149 -7.12 -9.28 15.03
N ASP A 150 -7.97 -8.56 15.76
CA ASP A 150 -8.28 -8.89 17.16
C ASP A 150 -8.97 -10.24 17.29
N ASN A 151 -10.03 -10.48 16.52
CA ASN A 151 -10.75 -11.75 16.53
C ASN A 151 -9.84 -12.91 16.10
N PHE A 152 -9.05 -12.72 15.04
CA PHE A 152 -8.14 -13.73 14.51
C PHE A 152 -7.09 -14.16 15.54
N VAL A 153 -6.57 -13.22 16.33
CA VAL A 153 -5.62 -13.54 17.42
C VAL A 153 -6.31 -14.21 18.60
N THR A 154 -7.54 -13.83 18.92
CA THR A 154 -8.32 -14.52 19.96
C THR A 154 -8.62 -15.97 19.57
N GLU A 155 -9.07 -16.20 18.33
CA GLU A 155 -9.42 -17.53 17.80
C GLU A 155 -8.21 -18.45 17.62
N HIS A 156 -7.03 -17.89 17.37
CA HIS A 156 -5.79 -18.63 17.07
C HIS A 156 -4.64 -18.29 18.02
N SER A 157 -4.97 -18.06 19.30
CA SER A 157 -4.01 -17.60 20.34
C SER A 157 -2.86 -18.57 20.64
N ASP A 158 -2.98 -19.82 20.18
CA ASP A 158 -1.94 -20.86 20.23
C ASP A 158 -0.80 -20.60 19.23
N ILE A 159 -1.11 -20.02 18.06
CA ILE A 159 -0.18 -19.86 16.93
C ILE A 159 0.12 -18.39 16.64
N VAL A 160 -0.85 -17.50 16.81
CA VAL A 160 -0.79 -16.10 16.38
C VAL A 160 -0.78 -15.15 17.58
N SER A 161 0.03 -14.10 17.49
CA SER A 161 -0.02 -12.96 18.41
C SER A 161 0.03 -11.64 17.65
N LYS A 162 -0.45 -10.56 18.29
CA LYS A 162 -0.39 -9.21 17.76
C LYS A 162 0.68 -8.39 18.47
N ILE A 163 1.47 -7.65 17.70
CA ILE A 163 2.49 -6.72 18.18
C ILE A 163 2.14 -5.34 17.65
N ARG A 164 2.23 -4.31 18.50
CA ARG A 164 2.21 -2.92 18.06
C ARG A 164 3.66 -2.44 17.96
N ILE A 165 4.08 -2.03 16.77
CA ILE A 165 5.47 -1.60 16.52
C ILE A 165 5.64 -0.08 16.58
N GLY A 166 4.54 0.67 16.53
CA GLY A 166 4.56 2.13 16.58
C GLY A 166 3.16 2.72 16.42
N HIS A 167 3.15 4.02 16.11
CA HIS A 167 1.94 4.76 15.73
C HIS A 167 2.22 5.51 14.42
N SER A 168 1.19 5.66 13.59
CA SER A 168 1.22 6.50 12.39
C SER A 168 1.24 7.99 12.74
N PHE A 169 1.34 8.84 11.71
CA PHE A 169 1.32 10.29 11.90
C PHE A 169 0.05 10.80 12.61
N GLU A 170 -1.13 10.27 12.26
CA GLU A 170 -2.42 10.58 12.91
C GLU A 170 -2.68 9.69 14.14
N ASN A 171 -1.63 9.08 14.71
CA ASN A 171 -1.64 8.33 15.96
C ASN A 171 -2.49 7.03 15.93
N ARG A 172 -2.61 6.38 14.78
CA ARG A 172 -3.21 5.03 14.69
C ARG A 172 -2.14 3.99 15.00
N SER A 173 -2.52 2.93 15.73
CA SER A 173 -1.59 1.83 16.03
C SER A 173 -1.12 1.16 14.75
N ILE A 174 0.19 0.91 14.64
CA ILE A 174 0.77 0.09 13.56
C ILE A 174 0.93 -1.33 14.08
N LEU A 175 0.19 -2.27 13.48
CA LEU A 175 -0.03 -3.62 14.00
C LEU A 175 0.61 -4.68 13.11
N VAL A 176 1.31 -5.61 13.75
CA VAL A 176 1.99 -6.74 13.11
C VAL A 176 1.48 -8.05 13.72
N LEU A 177 1.06 -8.98 12.88
CA LEU A 177 0.80 -10.36 13.29
C LEU A 177 2.11 -11.14 13.33
N LYS A 178 2.28 -11.98 14.34
CA LYS A 178 3.42 -12.90 14.49
C LYS A 178 2.93 -14.35 14.56
N ALA A 179 3.54 -15.24 13.76
CA ALA A 179 3.38 -16.71 13.82
C ALA A 179 4.74 -17.45 13.73
N PRO A 180 4.96 -18.65 14.32
CA PRO A 180 4.39 -19.19 15.54
C PRO A 180 5.39 -19.52 16.68
N ARG A 181 4.76 -19.77 17.84
CA ARG A 181 5.27 -20.52 19.01
C ARG A 181 5.56 -21.98 18.66
N SER A 182 6.62 -22.56 19.22
CA SER A 182 7.00 -23.97 19.01
C SER A 182 6.06 -24.95 19.72
N MET A 183 5.61 -25.96 18.99
CA MET A 183 5.25 -27.27 19.54
C MET A 183 6.56 -28.01 19.86
N ASP A 184 6.60 -28.78 20.93
CA ASP A 184 7.75 -29.66 21.16
C ASP A 184 7.70 -30.91 20.26
N HIS A 185 8.81 -31.63 20.18
CA HIS A 185 8.94 -32.92 19.48
C HIS A 185 7.93 -34.01 19.88
N THR A 186 7.15 -33.81 20.94
CA THR A 186 6.10 -34.72 21.42
C THR A 186 4.69 -34.24 21.08
N GLY A 187 4.55 -33.17 20.28
CA GLY A 187 3.26 -32.61 19.90
C GLY A 187 2.57 -31.86 21.04
N HIS A 188 3.29 -31.50 22.11
CA HIS A 188 2.75 -30.68 23.19
C HIS A 188 3.11 -29.20 23.01
N TRP A 189 2.14 -28.34 23.29
CA TRP A 189 2.36 -26.90 23.36
C TRP A 189 3.18 -26.56 24.59
N THR A 190 4.31 -25.88 24.41
CA THR A 190 5.19 -25.52 25.52
C THR A 190 4.52 -24.48 26.43
N SER A 191 4.19 -24.88 27.65
CA SER A 191 3.49 -24.07 28.67
C SER A 191 4.33 -22.93 29.26
N SER A 192 5.63 -22.86 28.94
CA SER A 192 6.59 -21.91 29.55
C SER A 192 6.58 -20.49 28.97
N SER A 193 5.47 -20.09 28.35
CA SER A 193 5.37 -18.82 27.63
C SER A 193 4.36 -17.84 28.26
N GLN A 194 4.11 -17.99 29.56
CA GLN A 194 3.44 -16.94 30.33
C GLN A 194 4.41 -15.74 30.41
N ARG A 195 4.09 -14.68 29.67
CA ARG A 195 4.69 -13.34 29.78
C ARG A 195 6.13 -13.18 29.23
N ARG A 196 6.38 -13.62 27.99
CA ARG A 196 7.50 -13.10 27.20
C ARG A 196 6.99 -12.20 26.08
N GLN A 197 6.81 -10.92 26.41
CA GLN A 197 6.94 -9.86 25.40
C GLN A 197 8.35 -10.01 24.83
N PHE A 198 8.44 -10.28 23.53
CA PHE A 198 9.66 -10.62 22.78
C PHE A 198 10.16 -12.07 22.97
N SER A 199 9.88 -12.88 21.94
CA SER A 199 10.47 -14.20 21.67
C SER A 199 10.08 -15.37 22.60
N THR A 200 9.49 -16.42 22.00
CA THR A 200 9.38 -17.75 22.60
C THR A 200 9.79 -18.83 21.59
N GLY A 201 11.12 -19.03 21.50
CA GLY A 201 11.74 -20.20 20.89
C GLY A 201 13.15 -19.91 20.38
N GLY A 202 14.19 -20.14 21.18
CA GLY A 202 15.61 -19.98 20.81
C GLY A 202 16.04 -18.52 20.57
N SER A 203 17.11 -18.07 21.21
CA SER A 203 17.59 -16.67 21.17
C SER A 203 17.96 -16.11 19.78
N GLN A 204 17.77 -16.85 18.68
CA GLN A 204 18.12 -16.45 17.31
C GLN A 204 17.31 -17.18 16.22
N ARG A 205 15.99 -17.38 16.35
CA ARG A 205 15.19 -17.86 15.21
C ARG A 205 15.23 -16.84 14.08
N GLY A 206 15.50 -17.33 12.87
CA GLY A 206 15.38 -16.52 11.66
C GLY A 206 13.93 -16.11 11.47
N ALA A 207 13.69 -14.96 10.87
CA ALA A 207 12.34 -14.48 10.65
C ALA A 207 12.11 -13.95 9.23
N ILE A 208 10.88 -14.05 8.76
CA ILE A 208 10.41 -13.48 7.50
C ILE A 208 9.54 -12.28 7.84
N TRP A 209 9.83 -11.12 7.24
CA TRP A 209 8.97 -9.95 7.29
C TRP A 209 8.16 -9.85 5.99
N ILE A 210 6.86 -9.68 6.13
CA ILE A 210 5.93 -9.45 5.01
C ILE A 210 5.10 -8.22 5.33
N ASP A 211 5.12 -7.22 4.45
CA ASP A 211 4.29 -6.03 4.57
C ASP A 211 3.40 -5.83 3.34
N THR A 212 2.23 -5.24 3.57
CA THR A 212 1.27 -4.89 2.52
C THR A 212 0.74 -3.48 2.73
N GLY A 213 0.44 -2.79 1.64
CA GLY A 213 -0.33 -1.55 1.73
C GLY A 213 0.46 -0.32 2.18
N ILE A 214 1.78 -0.33 2.00
CA ILE A 214 2.61 0.88 2.22
C ILE A 214 2.18 2.06 1.33
N HIS A 215 1.61 1.77 0.14
CA HIS A 215 0.80 2.74 -0.59
C HIS A 215 -0.69 2.45 -0.41
N SER A 216 -1.43 3.43 0.06
CA SER A 216 -2.81 3.22 0.53
C SER A 216 -3.81 2.83 -0.55
N ARG A 217 -3.67 3.33 -1.79
CA ARG A 217 -4.60 3.02 -2.90
C ARG A 217 -4.54 1.58 -3.41
N GLU A 218 -3.51 0.83 -3.03
CA GLU A 218 -3.21 -0.52 -3.50
C GLU A 218 -4.05 -1.57 -2.72
N TRP A 219 -5.38 -1.41 -2.67
CA TRP A 219 -6.27 -2.18 -1.79
C TRP A 219 -6.13 -3.71 -1.86
N ILE A 220 -5.79 -4.24 -3.04
CA ILE A 220 -5.58 -5.69 -3.22
C ILE A 220 -4.45 -6.24 -2.34
N THR A 221 -3.44 -5.44 -2.00
CA THR A 221 -2.33 -5.89 -1.15
C THR A 221 -2.82 -6.17 0.27
N HIS A 222 -3.64 -5.28 0.82
CA HIS A 222 -4.24 -5.44 2.16
C HIS A 222 -5.13 -6.68 2.21
N ALA A 223 -6.04 -6.83 1.24
CA ALA A 223 -6.91 -8.01 1.13
C ALA A 223 -6.09 -9.32 1.00
N THR A 224 -5.01 -9.29 0.22
CA THR A 224 -4.08 -10.42 0.08
C THR A 224 -3.36 -10.72 1.39
N GLY A 225 -2.95 -9.71 2.16
CA GLY A 225 -2.33 -9.87 3.47
C GLY A 225 -3.27 -10.61 4.44
N ILE A 226 -4.53 -10.18 4.53
CA ILE A 226 -5.56 -10.82 5.37
C ILE A 226 -5.76 -12.28 4.97
N TRP A 227 -5.92 -12.55 3.67
CA TRP A 227 -6.08 -13.91 3.17
C TRP A 227 -4.85 -14.78 3.44
N THR A 228 -3.65 -14.22 3.30
CA THR A 228 -2.38 -14.94 3.54
C THR A 228 -2.25 -15.31 5.02
N ALA A 229 -2.55 -14.40 5.94
CA ALA A 229 -2.56 -14.70 7.37
C ALA A 229 -3.53 -15.85 7.72
N LYS A 230 -4.76 -15.81 7.20
CA LYS A 230 -5.72 -16.92 7.33
C LYS A 230 -5.15 -18.23 6.76
N LYS A 231 -4.56 -18.17 5.56
CA LYS A 231 -4.00 -19.34 4.87
C LYS A 231 -2.90 -19.98 5.70
N ILE A 232 -1.98 -19.18 6.25
CA ILE A 232 -0.87 -19.64 7.10
C ILE A 232 -1.42 -20.45 8.29
N VAL A 233 -2.40 -19.93 9.02
CA VAL A 233 -2.97 -20.64 10.17
C VAL A 233 -3.73 -21.89 9.73
N SER A 234 -4.52 -21.81 8.66
CA SER A 234 -5.37 -22.93 8.22
C SER A 234 -4.59 -24.14 7.69
N GLU A 235 -3.36 -23.91 7.23
CA GLU A 235 -2.48 -24.93 6.63
C GLU A 235 -1.34 -25.37 7.56
N TYR A 236 -1.11 -24.68 8.69
CA TYR A 236 -0.13 -25.12 9.67
C TYR A 236 -0.52 -26.49 10.26
N GLY A 237 0.42 -27.43 10.27
CA GLY A 237 0.18 -28.83 10.62
C GLY A 237 -0.43 -29.69 9.49
N LYS A 238 -0.83 -29.09 8.36
CA LYS A 238 -1.38 -29.81 7.19
C LYS A 238 -0.43 -29.77 6.00
N ASP A 239 -0.01 -28.57 5.59
CA ASP A 239 0.98 -28.41 4.53
C ASP A 239 2.39 -28.58 5.12
N ARG A 240 3.11 -29.60 4.63
CA ARG A 240 4.43 -29.97 5.16
C ARG A 240 5.46 -28.86 4.96
N SER A 241 5.41 -28.15 3.84
CA SER A 241 6.39 -27.11 3.50
C SER A 241 6.22 -25.89 4.41
N LEU A 242 4.99 -25.38 4.53
CA LEU A 242 4.65 -24.30 5.44
C LEU A 242 4.93 -24.67 6.89
N THR A 243 4.57 -25.90 7.30
CA THR A 243 4.83 -26.36 8.66
C THR A 243 6.33 -26.39 8.96
N ASN A 244 7.16 -26.85 8.02
CA ASN A 244 8.62 -26.81 8.17
C ASN A 244 9.16 -25.37 8.25
N ILE A 245 8.64 -24.45 7.43
CA ILE A 245 8.99 -23.02 7.49
C ILE A 245 8.68 -22.47 8.88
N LEU A 246 7.46 -22.69 9.36
CA LEU A 246 6.99 -22.18 10.65
C LEU A 246 7.63 -22.87 11.86
N ASN A 247 8.18 -24.08 11.70
CA ASN A 247 9.01 -24.76 12.71
C ASN A 247 10.45 -24.21 12.75
N ALA A 248 10.95 -23.65 11.64
CA ALA A 248 12.30 -23.10 11.56
C ALA A 248 12.35 -21.58 11.85
N MET A 249 11.34 -20.84 11.40
CA MET A 249 11.34 -19.37 11.37
C MET A 249 10.04 -18.77 11.90
N ASP A 250 10.13 -17.54 12.40
CA ASP A 250 8.96 -16.69 12.65
C ASP A 250 8.54 -15.99 11.35
N ILE A 251 7.24 -15.71 11.19
CA ILE A 251 6.70 -14.82 10.16
C ILE A 251 6.06 -13.62 10.87
N PHE A 252 6.49 -12.42 10.49
CA PHE A 252 5.88 -11.14 10.83
C PHE A 252 5.11 -10.63 9.63
N MET A 253 3.82 -10.34 9.83
CA MET A 253 2.93 -9.84 8.78
C MET A 253 2.29 -8.51 9.19
N GLU A 254 2.67 -7.45 8.50
CA GLU A 254 2.06 -6.12 8.63
C GLU A 254 1.03 -5.92 7.51
N ILE A 255 -0.26 -5.98 7.86
CA ILE A 255 -1.35 -5.94 6.86
C ILE A 255 -1.63 -4.50 6.38
N VAL A 256 -1.47 -3.51 7.25
CA VAL A 256 -1.74 -2.10 6.93
C VAL A 256 -0.55 -1.25 7.33
N THR A 257 0.44 -1.16 6.44
CA THR A 257 1.66 -0.38 6.69
C THR A 257 1.42 1.14 6.68
N ASN A 258 0.41 1.62 5.95
CA ASN A 258 0.04 3.04 5.90
C ASN A 258 -1.41 3.24 6.36
N PRO A 259 -1.70 3.13 7.68
CA PRO A 259 -3.08 3.14 8.17
C PRO A 259 -3.79 4.49 7.95
N ASP A 260 -3.06 5.60 8.01
CA ASP A 260 -3.66 6.93 7.79
C ASP A 260 -4.05 7.14 6.34
N GLY A 261 -3.14 6.81 5.41
CA GLY A 261 -3.44 6.85 3.99
C GLY A 261 -4.60 5.90 3.66
N PHE A 262 -4.60 4.68 4.23
CA PHE A 262 -5.66 3.70 3.97
C PHE A 262 -7.02 4.21 4.46
N ALA A 263 -7.12 4.73 5.69
CA ALA A 263 -8.35 5.37 6.18
C ALA A 263 -8.80 6.54 5.28
N PHE A 264 -7.85 7.32 4.76
CA PHE A 264 -8.15 8.43 3.85
C PHE A 264 -8.69 7.96 2.49
N THR A 265 -8.26 6.78 2.00
CA THR A 265 -8.82 6.19 0.77
C THR A 265 -10.28 5.77 0.89
N HIS A 266 -10.73 5.40 2.10
CA HIS A 266 -12.13 5.06 2.35
C HIS A 266 -13.00 6.29 2.64
N SER A 267 -12.43 7.32 3.27
CA SER A 267 -13.21 8.49 3.72
C SER A 267 -13.27 9.62 2.70
N MET A 268 -12.20 9.87 1.95
CA MET A 268 -12.07 11.10 1.15
C MET A 268 -11.56 10.86 -0.27
N ASN A 269 -10.38 10.26 -0.45
CA ASN A 269 -9.75 10.14 -1.78
C ASN A 269 -9.24 8.72 -2.02
N ARG A 270 -10.01 7.94 -2.77
CA ARG A 270 -9.72 6.53 -3.12
C ARG A 270 -8.36 6.32 -3.79
N LEU A 271 -7.84 7.33 -4.50
CA LEU A 271 -6.59 7.26 -5.25
C LEU A 271 -5.38 7.80 -4.47
N TRP A 272 -5.54 8.09 -3.17
CA TRP A 272 -4.45 8.55 -2.32
C TRP A 272 -3.39 7.47 -2.14
N ARG A 273 -2.11 7.83 -2.37
CA ARG A 273 -0.96 6.91 -2.31
C ARG A 273 -0.13 7.07 -1.04
N LYS A 274 0.15 8.32 -0.66
CA LYS A 274 1.13 8.71 0.38
C LYS A 274 0.60 8.47 1.80
N ASN A 275 1.41 8.74 2.82
CA ASN A 275 0.88 8.87 4.19
C ASN A 275 0.13 10.21 4.36
N LYS A 276 -0.22 10.57 5.60
CA LYS A 276 -0.97 11.79 5.93
C LYS A 276 -0.15 12.84 6.70
N SER A 277 1.18 12.76 6.66
CA SER A 277 2.03 13.71 7.37
C SER A 277 1.86 15.14 6.87
N THR A 278 1.81 16.08 7.80
CA THR A 278 1.75 17.53 7.52
C THR A 278 3.02 18.21 7.98
N ARG A 279 3.37 19.32 7.33
CA ARG A 279 4.63 20.04 7.57
C ARG A 279 4.38 21.55 7.58
N PRO A 280 4.94 22.30 8.55
CA PRO A 280 4.87 23.76 8.53
C PRO A 280 5.40 24.32 7.21
N GLY A 281 4.69 25.28 6.62
CA GLY A 281 5.09 25.93 5.36
C GLY A 281 4.79 25.12 4.09
N SER A 282 4.15 23.94 4.18
CA SER A 282 3.65 23.22 3.01
C SER A 282 2.13 23.06 3.06
N PHE A 283 1.46 23.35 1.95
CA PHE A 283 0.02 23.08 1.75
C PHE A 283 -0.24 21.66 1.24
N CYS A 284 0.80 20.92 0.86
CA CYS A 284 0.70 19.57 0.36
C CYS A 284 0.93 18.56 1.50
N ILE A 285 0.15 17.48 1.48
CA ILE A 285 0.12 16.48 2.55
C ILE A 285 0.81 15.21 2.08
N GLY A 286 1.56 14.60 2.99
CA GLY A 286 2.07 13.25 2.88
C GLY A 286 3.40 13.11 2.14
N VAL A 287 4.08 12.03 2.48
CA VAL A 287 5.33 11.53 1.90
C VAL A 287 5.07 10.16 1.28
N ASP A 288 5.75 9.87 0.17
CA ASP A 288 5.82 8.52 -0.38
C ASP A 288 6.68 7.66 0.55
N LEU A 289 6.04 6.80 1.33
CA LEU A 289 6.71 5.92 2.29
C LEU A 289 7.75 5.02 1.61
N ASN A 290 7.54 4.61 0.36
CA ASN A 290 8.50 3.81 -0.40
C ASN A 290 9.58 4.66 -1.12
N ARG A 291 9.71 5.93 -0.75
CA ARG A 291 10.86 6.81 -1.08
C ARG A 291 11.56 7.36 0.16
N ASN A 292 11.05 7.05 1.35
CA ASN A 292 11.54 7.59 2.61
C ASN A 292 12.62 6.72 3.28
N TRP A 293 13.00 5.58 2.71
CA TRP A 293 14.02 4.70 3.27
C TRP A 293 15.44 5.29 3.13
N LYS A 294 16.36 4.88 4.01
CA LYS A 294 17.77 5.33 3.98
C LYS A 294 18.57 4.83 2.76
N SER A 295 18.06 3.85 2.01
CA SER A 295 18.72 3.31 0.83
C SER A 295 18.49 4.21 -0.39
N GLY A 296 19.56 4.83 -0.92
CA GLY A 296 19.46 5.69 -2.11
C GLY A 296 18.60 6.94 -1.92
N PHE A 297 18.42 7.43 -0.69
CA PHE A 297 17.53 8.55 -0.37
C PHE A 297 17.85 9.81 -1.18
N GLY A 298 16.86 10.33 -1.92
CA GLY A 298 17.06 11.48 -2.81
C GLY A 298 17.65 11.16 -4.17
N GLY A 299 17.91 9.89 -4.45
CA GLY A 299 18.33 9.41 -5.75
C GLY A 299 17.22 9.46 -6.79
N ASN A 300 17.56 8.95 -7.97
CA ASN A 300 16.66 8.89 -9.12
C ASN A 300 15.38 8.12 -8.79
N GLY A 301 14.25 8.56 -9.35
CA GLY A 301 12.93 7.97 -9.09
C GLY A 301 12.22 8.50 -7.84
N SER A 302 12.76 9.52 -7.18
CA SER A 302 12.12 10.26 -6.09
C SER A 302 12.02 11.76 -6.40
N ASN A 303 11.13 12.48 -5.71
CA ASN A 303 10.93 13.91 -5.92
C ASN A 303 11.13 14.69 -4.60
N ASN A 304 11.63 15.93 -4.69
CA ASN A 304 11.80 16.83 -3.53
C ASN A 304 10.64 17.82 -3.34
N ASN A 305 9.71 17.89 -4.29
CA ASN A 305 8.50 18.70 -4.22
C ASN A 305 7.46 18.02 -3.29
N PRO A 306 7.02 18.65 -2.19
CA PRO A 306 6.03 18.08 -1.26
C PRO A 306 4.70 17.67 -1.91
N CYS A 307 4.35 18.29 -3.04
CA CYS A 307 3.12 18.00 -3.77
C CYS A 307 3.23 16.80 -4.72
N SER A 308 4.43 16.28 -4.98
CA SER A 308 4.58 15.10 -5.83
C SER A 308 4.07 13.84 -5.12
N GLU A 309 3.52 12.92 -5.90
CA GLU A 309 3.16 11.56 -5.47
C GLU A 309 4.38 10.72 -5.09
N THR A 310 5.58 11.10 -5.54
CA THR A 310 6.85 10.45 -5.20
C THR A 310 7.73 11.31 -4.28
N TYR A 311 7.11 12.25 -3.54
CA TYR A 311 7.82 13.09 -2.58
C TYR A 311 8.53 12.24 -1.52
N ARG A 312 9.85 12.34 -1.45
CA ARG A 312 10.70 11.51 -0.57
C ARG A 312 10.65 11.87 0.91
N GLY A 313 10.11 13.04 1.26
CA GLY A 313 10.26 13.62 2.59
C GLY A 313 11.53 14.46 2.76
N PRO A 314 11.76 15.06 3.94
CA PRO A 314 12.87 15.96 4.24
C PRO A 314 14.19 15.21 4.48
N SER A 315 14.11 13.99 4.98
CA SER A 315 15.23 13.18 5.47
C SER A 315 14.80 11.70 5.43
N PRO A 316 15.76 10.76 5.34
CA PRO A 316 15.42 9.35 5.43
C PRO A 316 14.76 9.05 6.78
N GLN A 317 13.77 8.16 6.76
CA GLN A 317 13.03 7.67 7.94
C GLN A 317 12.35 8.81 8.71
N SER A 318 11.95 9.88 8.01
CA SER A 318 11.22 10.99 8.61
C SER A 318 9.78 10.64 8.97
N GLU A 319 9.22 9.61 8.33
CA GLU A 319 7.83 9.21 8.54
C GLU A 319 7.74 8.14 9.63
N PRO A 320 6.85 8.30 10.62
CA PRO A 320 6.78 7.39 11.77
C PRO A 320 6.41 5.97 11.38
N GLU A 321 5.67 5.78 10.27
CA GLU A 321 5.37 4.46 9.72
C GLU A 321 6.64 3.72 9.28
N VAL A 322 7.53 4.39 8.54
CA VAL A 322 8.79 3.80 8.07
C VAL A 322 9.77 3.63 9.23
N ALA A 323 9.84 4.59 10.14
CA ALA A 323 10.70 4.51 11.32
C ALA A 323 10.35 3.30 12.20
N ALA A 324 9.05 3.04 12.44
CA ALA A 324 8.61 1.89 13.25
C ALA A 324 9.07 0.54 12.67
N ILE A 325 9.03 0.37 11.35
CA ILE A 325 9.48 -0.86 10.67
C ILE A 325 11.01 -1.00 10.77
N VAL A 326 11.74 0.09 10.53
CA VAL A 326 13.21 0.10 10.64
C VAL A 326 13.66 -0.26 12.05
N ASP A 327 13.04 0.36 13.06
CA ASP A 327 13.34 0.10 14.47
C ASP A 327 13.04 -1.35 14.82
N PHE A 328 11.88 -1.88 14.38
CA PHE A 328 11.50 -3.27 14.60
C PHE A 328 12.50 -4.26 13.99
N ILE A 329 12.84 -4.10 12.70
CA ILE A 329 13.74 -5.00 11.98
C ILE A 329 15.15 -4.95 12.57
N THR A 330 15.63 -3.74 12.88
CA THR A 330 16.97 -3.54 13.45
C THR A 330 17.05 -4.12 14.86
N ALA A 331 16.03 -3.90 15.69
CA ALA A 331 15.97 -4.46 17.05
C ALA A 331 15.82 -5.99 17.05
N HIS A 332 15.11 -6.56 16.07
CA HIS A 332 15.04 -8.01 15.90
C HIS A 332 16.39 -8.62 15.51
N GLY A 333 17.14 -7.95 14.61
CA GLY A 333 18.52 -8.33 14.26
C GLY A 333 18.71 -9.66 13.52
N ASN A 334 17.62 -10.37 13.16
CA ASN A 334 17.69 -11.72 12.57
C ASN A 334 16.59 -12.01 11.54
N ILE A 335 16.10 -10.97 10.87
CA ILE A 335 15.19 -11.08 9.71
C ILE A 335 16.01 -11.57 8.50
N LYS A 336 15.56 -12.66 7.88
CA LYS A 336 16.25 -13.37 6.78
C LYS A 336 15.65 -13.06 5.41
N ALA A 337 14.37 -12.72 5.36
CA ALA A 337 13.68 -12.32 4.14
C ALA A 337 12.72 -11.17 4.45
N LEU A 338 12.61 -10.24 3.49
CA LEU A 338 11.74 -9.08 3.56
C LEU A 338 10.96 -9.00 2.24
N ILE A 339 9.63 -9.10 2.33
CA ILE A 339 8.73 -9.13 1.19
C ILE A 339 7.73 -7.98 1.35
N SER A 340 7.90 -6.93 0.55
CA SER A 340 6.96 -5.81 0.48
C SER A 340 6.06 -5.98 -0.75
N ILE A 341 4.75 -6.08 -0.52
CA ILE A 341 3.78 -6.41 -1.57
C ILE A 341 3.09 -5.15 -2.07
N HIS A 342 3.10 -4.99 -3.39
CA HIS A 342 2.57 -3.85 -4.11
C HIS A 342 1.58 -4.23 -5.20
N SER A 343 0.82 -3.25 -5.69
CA SER A 343 0.05 -3.36 -6.92
C SER A 343 0.09 -2.07 -7.74
N TYR A 344 -0.07 -2.12 -9.06
CA TYR A 344 -0.26 -3.25 -9.95
C TYR A 344 1.01 -3.48 -10.78
N SER A 345 0.92 -4.30 -11.84
CA SER A 345 1.92 -4.56 -12.92
C SER A 345 2.40 -6.01 -12.98
N GLN A 346 2.03 -6.87 -12.03
CA GLN A 346 2.40 -8.30 -12.01
C GLN A 346 3.92 -8.53 -12.11
N MET A 347 4.69 -7.83 -11.26
CA MET A 347 6.15 -7.90 -11.24
C MET A 347 6.62 -8.53 -9.93
N LEU A 348 7.60 -9.42 -10.03
CA LEU A 348 8.44 -9.84 -8.91
C LEU A 348 9.81 -9.19 -9.10
N MET A 349 10.25 -8.42 -8.11
CA MET A 349 11.46 -7.62 -8.18
C MET A 349 12.36 -7.90 -6.99
N TYR A 350 13.66 -7.71 -7.18
CA TYR A 350 14.67 -7.77 -6.14
C TYR A 350 15.61 -6.55 -6.29
N PRO A 351 16.44 -6.23 -5.28
CA PRO A 351 17.28 -5.05 -5.34
C PRO A 351 18.31 -5.09 -6.50
N TYR A 352 18.84 -3.95 -6.93
CA TYR A 352 18.54 -2.60 -6.45
C TYR A 352 17.54 -1.87 -7.34
N GLY A 353 16.77 -0.96 -6.74
CA GLY A 353 15.96 0.01 -7.49
C GLY A 353 16.65 1.35 -7.74
N HIS A 354 17.62 1.71 -6.90
CA HIS A 354 18.31 3.02 -6.97
C HIS A 354 19.64 2.98 -7.74
N SER A 355 20.11 1.80 -8.13
CA SER A 355 21.39 1.58 -8.81
C SER A 355 21.21 0.59 -9.96
N LEU A 356 22.02 0.75 -11.01
CA LEU A 356 22.14 -0.19 -12.11
C LEU A 356 23.13 -1.33 -11.81
N GLU A 357 23.94 -1.19 -10.77
CA GLU A 357 24.86 -2.23 -10.34
C GLU A 357 24.06 -3.44 -9.81
N PRO A 358 24.40 -4.66 -10.24
CA PRO A 358 23.71 -5.86 -9.77
C PRO A 358 24.00 -6.12 -8.28
N VAL A 359 23.04 -6.70 -7.58
CA VAL A 359 23.26 -7.27 -6.25
C VAL A 359 24.25 -8.44 -6.31
N SER A 360 25.09 -8.58 -5.28
CA SER A 360 26.12 -9.63 -5.24
C SER A 360 25.56 -11.05 -5.34
N ASN A 361 24.35 -11.28 -4.84
CA ASN A 361 23.64 -12.56 -4.91
C ASN A 361 22.59 -12.63 -6.05
N GLN A 362 22.75 -11.86 -7.13
CA GLN A 362 21.81 -11.82 -8.26
C GLN A 362 21.49 -13.21 -8.83
N LYS A 363 22.50 -14.08 -8.99
CA LYS A 363 22.30 -15.44 -9.54
C LYS A 363 21.36 -16.29 -8.68
N GLU A 364 21.45 -16.16 -7.36
CA GLU A 364 20.59 -16.86 -6.40
C GLU A 364 19.17 -16.31 -6.44
N LEU A 365 19.00 -14.99 -6.49
CA LEU A 365 17.69 -14.34 -6.58
C LEU A 365 16.99 -14.58 -7.93
N MET A 366 17.76 -14.80 -9.00
CA MET A 366 17.25 -15.16 -10.32
C MET A 366 16.95 -16.67 -10.47
N TRP A 367 17.49 -17.54 -9.62
CA TRP A 367 17.26 -18.98 -9.69
C TRP A 367 15.77 -19.37 -9.55
N PRO A 368 14.98 -18.76 -8.63
CA PRO A 368 13.52 -18.90 -8.62
C PRO A 368 12.83 -18.41 -9.89
N ALA A 369 13.41 -17.44 -10.61
CA ALA A 369 12.79 -16.84 -11.80
C ALA A 369 12.96 -17.68 -13.09
N GLY A 370 13.73 -18.79 -13.04
CA GLY A 370 13.94 -19.73 -14.16
C GLY A 370 13.73 -21.20 -13.79
N SER A 371 13.22 -21.50 -12.60
CA SER A 371 12.97 -22.84 -12.08
C SER A 371 11.46 -23.17 -12.16
N PRO A 372 11.03 -24.45 -12.26
CA PRO A 372 9.61 -24.84 -12.37
C PRO A 372 8.69 -24.28 -11.26
N TRP A 373 9.25 -23.75 -10.17
CA TRP A 373 8.55 -23.11 -9.06
C TRP A 373 7.90 -21.75 -9.39
N THR A 374 8.15 -21.15 -10.58
CA THR A 374 7.25 -20.10 -11.10
C THR A 374 5.84 -20.62 -11.42
N GLY A 375 5.58 -21.93 -11.34
CA GLY A 375 4.25 -22.51 -11.08
C GLY A 375 4.14 -22.89 -9.61
N PRO A 376 3.19 -22.29 -8.85
CA PRO A 376 1.76 -22.56 -9.01
C PRO A 376 0.82 -21.34 -9.12
N MET A 377 1.34 -20.10 -9.20
CA MET A 377 0.44 -18.94 -9.42
C MET A 377 -0.30 -19.01 -10.76
N THR A 378 0.32 -19.63 -11.77
CA THR A 378 -0.25 -19.85 -13.11
C THR A 378 -1.24 -21.02 -13.19
N THR A 379 -1.27 -21.92 -12.21
CA THR A 379 -2.20 -23.08 -12.20
C THR A 379 -3.50 -22.79 -11.45
N VAL A 380 -3.51 -21.82 -10.52
CA VAL A 380 -4.73 -21.46 -9.76
C VAL A 380 -5.48 -20.27 -10.39
N SER A 381 -4.80 -19.48 -11.22
CA SER A 381 -5.42 -18.44 -12.05
C SER A 381 -4.73 -18.41 -13.40
N SER A 382 -5.49 -18.32 -14.48
CA SER A 382 -5.02 -18.18 -15.87
C SER A 382 -4.34 -16.82 -16.13
N THR A 383 -3.62 -16.28 -15.15
CA THR A 383 -2.95 -15.00 -15.19
C THR A 383 -1.52 -15.23 -15.64
N PRO A 384 -1.14 -14.80 -16.87
CA PRO A 384 0.25 -14.86 -17.28
C PRO A 384 1.03 -13.89 -16.39
N SER A 385 1.93 -14.38 -15.55
CA SER A 385 3.06 -13.56 -15.15
C SER A 385 3.85 -13.24 -16.44
N ALA A 386 4.45 -12.05 -16.52
CA ALA A 386 5.21 -11.63 -17.69
C ALA A 386 6.54 -12.40 -17.84
N SER A 387 6.55 -13.70 -17.60
CA SER A 387 7.64 -14.62 -17.92
C SER A 387 7.46 -15.32 -19.27
N ASN A 388 6.32 -15.13 -19.97
CA ASN A 388 6.01 -15.89 -21.19
C ASN A 388 5.79 -15.06 -22.47
N SER A 389 6.58 -13.99 -22.64
CA SER A 389 6.77 -13.37 -23.97
C SER A 389 8.19 -12.83 -24.14
N GLY A 390 9.13 -13.69 -24.51
CA GLY A 390 10.31 -13.29 -25.29
C GLY A 390 11.34 -12.34 -24.65
N ILE A 391 11.46 -12.23 -23.32
CA ILE A 391 12.48 -11.39 -22.66
C ILE A 391 13.62 -12.25 -22.08
N LEU A 392 14.09 -13.25 -22.84
CA LEU A 392 15.36 -13.94 -22.52
C LEU A 392 16.59 -13.29 -23.18
N GLY A 393 16.40 -12.31 -24.07
CA GLY A 393 17.49 -11.73 -24.88
C GLY A 393 17.83 -10.25 -24.62
N THR A 394 17.09 -9.51 -23.80
CA THR A 394 17.20 -8.03 -23.73
C THR A 394 17.65 -7.45 -22.39
N MET A 395 17.97 -8.28 -21.40
CA MET A 395 18.78 -7.85 -20.25
C MET A 395 20.30 -7.94 -20.51
N ALA A 396 20.70 -8.51 -21.65
CA ALA A 396 22.09 -8.61 -22.11
C ALA A 396 22.27 -7.92 -23.46
N SER A 397 21.90 -6.63 -23.53
CA SER A 397 22.39 -5.77 -24.60
C SER A 397 22.54 -4.33 -24.10
N CYS A 398 23.21 -4.20 -22.95
CA CYS A 398 23.95 -2.98 -22.63
C CYS A 398 24.90 -2.72 -23.80
N CYS A 399 24.83 -1.51 -24.34
CA CYS A 399 25.62 -0.98 -25.44
C CYS A 399 26.98 -1.67 -25.65
N ARG A 400 27.22 -2.20 -26.85
CA ARG A 400 28.57 -2.62 -27.26
C ARG A 400 29.54 -1.44 -27.04
N PRO A 401 30.71 -1.65 -26.40
CA PRO A 401 31.74 -0.63 -26.37
C PRO A 401 32.16 -0.33 -27.81
N ARG A 402 32.19 0.94 -28.20
CA ARG A 402 32.98 1.36 -29.37
C ARG A 402 34.41 0.93 -29.10
N ARG A 403 34.93 -0.02 -29.89
CA ARG A 403 36.37 -0.25 -29.97
C ARG A 403 36.98 1.02 -30.55
N SER A 404 37.78 1.72 -29.77
CA SER A 404 38.78 2.64 -30.28
C SER A 404 39.81 1.81 -31.05
N SER A 405 39.92 2.07 -32.35
CA SER A 405 41.11 1.76 -33.15
C SER A 405 42.23 2.73 -32.80
#